data_AF-E3FPK6-F1
#
_entry.id   AF-E3FPK6-F1
#
_cell.length_a   1.000
_cell.length_b   1.000
_cell.length_c   1.000
_cell.angle_alpha   90.00
_cell.angle_beta   90.00
_cell.angle_gamma   90.00
#
_symmetry.space_group_name_H-M   'P 1'
#
loop_
_entity.id
_entity.type
_entity.pdbx_description
1 polymer ?
#
loop_
_entity_poly.entity_id
_entity_poly.type
_entity_poly.pdbx_seq_one_letter_code
_entity_poly.pdbx_strand_id
1 'polypeptide(L)'
;MTELGSANGTLLNGRPLPRDKEQELRGGDRLVVGPVEFVFTPLGGPRPVEPLRSDASRRQGGRPGARLTRAQTEQEMRVIEAEDTGPHRAVTEEVAIPELPVSPSKLPGSAPTLIEIPLPLRAARPPVQALPRTLPKPAAGAPSAAERARLRRQMQKTLGGQLRLGWSQLSRRSKALVGGGAVLLVGTLAVMLLPVLRPKGDARPLGPEPSVLGLRAQPDSFGLGEGVVWTRPDLKAFDFEFVSPTRAVVVLHYQARDVSEEEVSISLNGVQQGWVPPDTTTAAEREIEQILVIPLLKRSALNQIVFDNVRNPPGREGWRIWNVYVEVIPVPELPPEQLLAKARQEDSQGLRFYGLRDVGSDNLFKAWKYYRSAWLTLEALDEKPEFYQDVRHALMRTGAELDHQCRRLMLDFQRSVQFRDGDRALATVEEVKRRFPTTEHRCHNLAVEQALQYGLPM
;
A
#
# COMPACT_ATOMS: atom_id res chain seq x y z
N MET A 1 23.65 29.64 19.79
CA MET A 1 24.49 28.55 19.24
C MET A 1 25.45 28.09 20.31
N THR A 2 25.63 26.77 20.44
CA THR A 2 26.45 26.14 21.48
C THR A 2 27.34 25.08 20.82
N GLU A 3 28.59 24.93 21.26
CA GLU A 3 29.51 23.94 20.68
C GLU A 3 29.27 22.54 21.26
N LEU A 4 28.88 21.59 20.41
CA LEU A 4 28.54 20.21 20.82
C LEU A 4 29.73 19.23 20.73
N GLY A 5 30.96 19.72 20.82
CA GLY A 5 32.16 18.88 20.83
C GLY A 5 32.75 18.57 19.46
N SER A 6 32.93 19.58 18.60
CA SER A 6 33.71 19.44 17.36
C SER A 6 35.16 19.03 17.70
N ALA A 7 35.68 18.00 17.03
CA ALA A 7 37.04 17.51 17.26
C ALA A 7 38.12 18.57 17.00
N ASN A 8 37.84 19.52 16.10
CA ASN A 8 38.75 20.60 15.70
C ASN A 8 38.37 21.97 16.30
N GLY A 9 37.39 22.01 17.21
CA GLY A 9 36.80 23.24 17.71
C GLY A 9 35.86 23.93 16.70
N THR A 10 35.03 24.85 17.19
CA THR A 10 34.25 25.77 16.36
C THR A 10 34.76 27.19 16.56
N LEU A 11 35.05 27.92 15.49
CA LEU A 11 35.40 29.34 15.56
C LEU A 11 34.21 30.19 15.12
N LEU A 12 33.84 31.20 15.91
CA LEU A 12 32.91 32.25 15.55
C LEU A 12 33.69 33.55 15.38
N ASN A 13 33.67 34.11 14.17
CA ASN A 13 34.41 35.32 13.79
C ASN A 13 35.91 35.23 14.15
N GLY A 14 36.51 34.06 13.92
CA GLY A 14 37.91 33.78 14.22
C GLY A 14 38.24 33.53 15.70
N ARG A 15 37.25 33.49 16.59
CA ARG A 15 37.44 33.19 18.01
C ARG A 15 36.81 31.84 18.39
N PRO A 16 37.47 31.01 19.21
CA PRO A 16 36.89 29.73 19.64
C PRO A 16 35.61 29.96 20.43
N LEU A 17 34.58 29.18 20.12
CA LEU A 17 33.29 29.25 20.77
C LEU A 17 33.37 28.55 22.15
N PRO A 18 32.92 29.18 23.25
CA PRO A 18 32.92 28.53 24.55
C PRO A 18 31.95 27.33 24.57
N ARG A 19 32.39 26.18 25.10
CA ARG A 19 31.58 24.94 25.14
C ARG A 19 30.31 25.07 25.97
N ASP A 20 30.35 25.90 27.02
CA ASP A 20 29.28 25.97 28.02
C ASP A 20 28.47 27.28 27.95
N LYS A 21 28.60 28.05 26.86
CA LYS A 21 27.90 29.34 26.73
C LYS A 21 27.21 29.47 25.39
N GLU A 22 25.90 29.68 25.45
CA GLU A 22 25.11 30.05 24.28
C GLU A 22 25.54 31.44 23.77
N GLN A 23 25.88 31.50 22.49
CA GLN A 23 26.20 32.73 21.78
C GLN A 23 25.11 33.01 20.74
N GLU A 24 24.54 34.21 20.76
CA GLU A 24 23.60 34.68 19.74
C GLU A 24 24.35 35.02 18.45
N LEU A 25 23.83 34.54 17.30
CA LEU A 25 24.39 34.83 15.97
C LEU A 25 23.75 36.08 15.37
N ARG A 26 24.56 36.93 14.77
CA ARG A 26 24.14 38.15 14.07
C ARG A 26 24.40 38.01 12.59
N GLY A 27 23.59 38.69 11.77
CA GLY A 27 23.78 38.70 10.33
C GLY A 27 25.18 39.18 9.94
N GLY A 28 25.88 38.35 9.16
CA GLY A 28 27.28 38.54 8.78
C GLY A 28 28.30 37.76 9.62
N ASP A 29 27.88 37.08 10.69
CA ASP A 29 28.79 36.25 11.48
C ASP A 29 29.34 35.07 10.67
N ARG A 30 30.63 34.79 10.85
CA ARG A 30 31.38 33.71 10.18
C ARG A 30 31.64 32.57 11.15
N LEU A 31 31.17 31.38 10.82
CA LEU A 31 31.34 30.16 11.59
C LEU A 31 32.29 29.21 10.86
N VAL A 32 33.40 28.86 11.49
CA VAL A 32 34.37 27.90 10.93
C VAL A 32 34.33 26.62 11.73
N VAL A 33 34.06 25.51 11.06
CA VAL A 33 34.05 24.15 11.64
C VAL A 33 34.97 23.29 10.79
N GLY A 34 36.19 23.02 11.28
CA GLY A 34 37.22 22.34 10.49
C GLY A 34 37.58 23.15 9.23
N PRO A 35 37.55 22.56 8.02
CA PRO A 35 37.91 23.26 6.78
C PRO A 35 36.77 24.10 6.17
N VAL A 36 35.58 24.11 6.77
CA VAL A 36 34.38 24.74 6.18
C VAL A 36 34.05 26.04 6.90
N GLU A 37 33.81 27.11 6.14
CA GLU A 37 33.35 28.42 6.62
C GLU A 37 31.88 28.65 6.20
N PHE A 38 31.04 29.00 7.16
CA PHE A 38 29.64 29.36 6.98
C PHE A 38 29.43 30.84 7.30
N VAL A 39 28.59 31.54 6.53
CA VAL A 39 28.20 32.93 6.83
C VAL A 39 26.72 32.96 7.22
N PHE A 40 26.42 33.45 8.42
CA PHE A 40 25.05 33.51 8.92
C PHE A 40 24.30 34.71 8.32
N THR A 41 23.18 34.44 7.64
CA THR A 41 22.27 35.46 7.12
C THR A 41 20.89 35.25 7.73
N PRO A 42 20.39 36.16 8.59
CA PRO A 42 19.08 36.00 9.23
C PRO A 42 17.97 36.11 8.18
N LEU A 43 17.16 35.06 8.09
CA LEU A 43 15.95 35.01 7.28
C LEU A 43 14.89 35.92 7.92
N GLY A 44 14.84 37.19 7.53
CA GLY A 44 13.79 38.14 7.93
C GLY A 44 14.23 39.44 8.60
N GLY A 45 15.53 39.76 8.65
CA GLY A 45 15.99 41.08 9.10
C GLY A 45 15.73 42.19 8.06
N PRO A 46 15.38 43.42 8.46
CA PRO A 46 15.30 44.54 7.52
C PRO A 46 16.67 44.74 6.85
N ARG A 47 16.69 44.78 5.52
CA ARG A 47 17.90 45.07 4.73
C ARG A 47 18.59 46.31 5.31
N PRO A 48 19.91 46.27 5.58
CA PRO A 48 20.65 47.47 5.93
C PRO A 48 20.44 48.51 4.82
N VAL A 49 19.81 49.62 5.18
CA VAL A 49 19.54 50.72 4.26
C VAL A 49 20.88 51.36 3.94
N GLU A 50 21.34 51.16 2.71
CA GLU A 50 22.42 51.92 2.10
C GLU A 50 22.01 53.41 2.11
N PRO A 51 22.83 54.34 2.64
CA PRO A 51 22.42 55.73 2.80
C PRO A 51 22.32 56.44 1.45
N LEU A 52 21.12 56.37 0.86
CA LEU A 52 20.73 57.18 -0.29
C LEU A 52 20.54 58.64 0.16
N ARG A 53 21.31 59.51 -0.49
CA ARG A 53 21.25 60.97 -0.39
C ARG A 53 19.81 61.46 -0.51
N SER A 54 19.44 62.31 0.44
CA SER A 54 18.15 62.99 0.50
C SER A 54 18.04 64.03 -0.60
N ASP A 55 17.05 63.89 -1.47
CA ASP A 55 16.40 65.03 -2.11
C ASP A 55 14.91 64.98 -1.81
N ALA A 56 14.44 66.08 -1.24
CA ALA A 56 13.09 66.26 -0.75
C ALA A 56 12.12 66.53 -1.91
N SER A 57 10.96 65.86 -1.90
CA SER A 57 9.69 66.45 -2.34
C SER A 57 8.47 65.59 -1.96
N ARG A 58 7.85 65.98 -0.84
CA ARG A 58 6.42 66.28 -0.68
C ARG A 58 5.46 65.70 -1.75
N ARG A 59 4.57 64.77 -1.35
CA ARG A 59 3.13 64.82 -1.67
C ARG A 59 2.31 63.81 -0.85
N GLN A 60 1.21 64.34 -0.31
CA GLN A 60 0.13 63.66 0.39
C GLN A 60 -0.66 62.73 -0.55
N GLY A 61 -1.25 61.67 0.00
CA GLY A 61 -2.30 60.89 -0.64
C GLY A 61 -2.81 59.77 0.27
N GLY A 62 -3.99 59.95 0.85
CA GLY A 62 -4.65 58.98 1.73
C GLY A 62 -5.10 57.71 1.01
N ARG A 63 -5.13 56.58 1.73
CA ARG A 63 -5.71 55.31 1.28
C ARG A 63 -6.98 55.00 2.08
N PRO A 64 -8.11 54.68 1.42
CA PRO A 64 -9.30 54.17 2.07
C PRO A 64 -9.18 52.66 2.34
N GLY A 65 -9.71 52.22 3.47
CA GLY A 65 -9.76 50.81 3.87
C GLY A 65 -10.77 50.02 3.03
N ALA A 66 -10.33 48.88 2.48
CA ALA A 66 -11.19 47.93 1.79
C ALA A 66 -11.88 47.01 2.81
N ARG A 67 -13.20 47.16 2.94
CA ARG A 67 -14.09 46.12 3.48
C ARG A 67 -14.46 45.19 2.33
N LEU A 68 -13.97 43.95 2.35
CA LEU A 68 -14.49 42.88 1.50
C LEU A 68 -15.84 42.41 2.03
N THR A 69 -16.88 42.48 1.19
CA THR A 69 -18.21 41.95 1.47
C THR A 69 -18.36 40.54 0.88
N ARG A 70 -18.95 39.64 1.69
CA ARG A 70 -19.16 38.20 1.46
C ARG A 70 -19.77 37.81 0.11
N ALA A 71 -20.47 38.74 -0.57
CA ALA A 71 -21.15 38.50 -1.84
C ALA A 71 -20.21 38.35 -3.05
N GLN A 72 -18.99 38.89 -3.02
CA GLN A 72 -18.04 38.72 -4.15
C GLN A 72 -17.50 37.27 -4.26
N THR A 73 -17.40 36.55 -3.14
CA THR A 73 -16.89 35.17 -3.09
C THR A 73 -17.82 34.14 -3.74
N GLU A 74 -19.14 34.33 -3.68
CA GLU A 74 -20.09 33.38 -4.28
C GLU A 74 -20.17 33.52 -5.80
N GLN A 75 -20.03 34.74 -6.31
CA GLN A 75 -20.03 34.99 -7.75
C GLN A 75 -18.76 34.42 -8.41
N GLU A 76 -17.59 34.54 -7.77
CA GLU A 76 -16.34 33.94 -8.23
C GLU A 76 -16.35 32.40 -8.16
N MET A 77 -16.99 31.80 -7.14
CA MET A 77 -17.12 30.34 -7.07
C MET A 77 -17.99 29.76 -8.21
N ARG A 78 -19.06 30.45 -8.62
CA ARG A 78 -19.92 29.99 -9.72
C ARG A 78 -19.26 30.05 -11.10
N VAL A 79 -18.31 30.96 -11.30
CA VAL A 79 -17.55 31.04 -12.57
C VAL A 79 -16.56 29.88 -12.68
N ILE A 80 -16.02 29.40 -11.55
CA ILE A 80 -15.06 28.29 -11.52
C ILE A 80 -15.75 26.94 -11.76
N GLU A 81 -16.99 26.74 -11.27
CA GLU A 81 -17.77 25.53 -11.57
C GLU A 81 -18.21 25.43 -13.04
N ALA A 82 -18.25 26.55 -13.77
CA ALA A 82 -18.67 26.59 -15.17
C ALA A 82 -17.52 26.33 -16.17
N GLU A 83 -16.25 26.51 -15.76
CA GLU A 83 -15.08 26.28 -16.63
C GLU A 83 -14.54 24.84 -16.58
N ASP A 84 -15.03 23.97 -15.68
CA ASP A 84 -14.54 22.60 -15.48
C ASP A 84 -15.24 21.54 -16.36
N THR A 85 -15.82 21.95 -17.49
CA THR A 85 -16.38 21.03 -18.50
C THR A 85 -15.83 21.34 -19.90
N GLY A 86 -14.57 20.96 -20.14
CA GLY A 86 -13.91 20.96 -21.44
C GLY A 86 -12.93 19.76 -21.58
N PRO A 87 -12.72 19.21 -22.78
CA PRO A 87 -12.80 17.76 -22.98
C PRO A 87 -11.45 17.05 -23.02
N HIS A 88 -11.26 16.05 -22.15
CA HIS A 88 -10.40 14.91 -22.44
C HIS A 88 -11.26 13.79 -23.02
N ARG A 89 -11.62 13.93 -24.31
CA ARG A 89 -12.25 12.86 -25.08
C ARG A 89 -11.15 11.89 -25.50
N ALA A 90 -11.00 10.80 -24.76
CA ALA A 90 -10.34 9.61 -25.27
C ALA A 90 -11.10 9.18 -26.54
N VAL A 91 -10.39 9.14 -27.67
CA VAL A 91 -10.92 8.61 -28.93
C VAL A 91 -11.01 7.11 -28.77
N THR A 92 -12.15 6.63 -28.29
CA THR A 92 -12.57 5.25 -28.48
C THR A 92 -13.27 5.21 -29.83
N GLU A 93 -12.57 4.69 -30.83
CA GLU A 93 -13.13 4.38 -32.14
C GLU A 93 -14.11 3.21 -31.97
N GLU A 94 -15.40 3.55 -31.91
CA GLU A 94 -16.51 2.62 -31.74
C GLU A 94 -16.81 1.94 -33.08
N VAL A 95 -16.29 0.73 -33.24
CA VAL A 95 -16.68 -0.17 -34.34
C VAL A 95 -18.12 -0.61 -34.10
N ALA A 96 -19.03 -0.09 -34.92
CA ALA A 96 -20.44 -0.47 -34.94
C ALA A 96 -20.60 -1.96 -35.28
N ILE A 97 -21.03 -2.75 -34.30
CA ILE A 97 -21.52 -4.12 -34.52
C ILE A 97 -23.05 -4.03 -34.68
N PRO A 98 -23.64 -4.55 -35.77
CA PRO A 98 -25.08 -4.50 -35.97
C PRO A 98 -25.83 -5.39 -34.96
N GLU A 99 -26.87 -4.83 -34.35
CA GLU A 99 -27.78 -5.48 -33.41
C GLU A 99 -28.51 -6.68 -34.05
N LEU A 100 -28.52 -7.81 -33.34
CA LEU A 100 -29.41 -8.94 -33.61
C LEU A 100 -30.63 -8.88 -32.67
N PRO A 101 -31.83 -9.33 -33.12
CA PRO A 101 -33.07 -9.17 -32.38
C PRO A 101 -33.19 -10.17 -31.22
N VAL A 102 -33.46 -9.67 -30.02
CA VAL A 102 -33.73 -10.46 -28.82
C VAL A 102 -35.20 -10.89 -28.79
N SER A 103 -35.44 -12.20 -28.73
CA SER A 103 -36.75 -12.79 -28.41
C SER A 103 -36.91 -12.95 -26.89
N PRO A 104 -38.11 -12.73 -26.31
CA PRO A 104 -38.34 -12.88 -24.88
C PRO A 104 -38.75 -14.31 -24.52
N SER A 105 -37.95 -15.00 -23.71
CA SER A 105 -38.38 -16.22 -23.00
C SER A 105 -38.70 -15.90 -21.54
N LYS A 106 -39.99 -15.92 -21.23
CA LYS A 106 -40.53 -16.14 -19.87
C LYS A 106 -40.18 -17.56 -19.43
N LEU A 107 -39.88 -17.76 -18.14
CA LEU A 107 -40.32 -18.91 -17.32
C LEU A 107 -40.03 -18.61 -15.82
N PRO A 108 -40.66 -19.33 -14.86
CA PRO A 108 -41.13 -18.77 -13.60
C PRO A 108 -40.43 -19.32 -12.34
N GLY A 109 -40.61 -18.56 -11.25
CA GLY A 109 -40.86 -18.98 -9.87
C GLY A 109 -40.14 -20.20 -9.28
N SER A 110 -39.35 -19.96 -8.23
CA SER A 110 -39.07 -20.97 -7.21
C SER A 110 -39.16 -20.36 -5.80
N ALA A 111 -40.03 -20.94 -4.99
CA ALA A 111 -40.24 -20.65 -3.57
C ALA A 111 -39.14 -21.30 -2.70
N PRO A 112 -38.91 -20.83 -1.45
CA PRO A 112 -37.94 -21.43 -0.54
C PRO A 112 -38.55 -22.62 0.24
N THR A 113 -37.80 -23.73 0.30
CA THR A 113 -38.14 -24.94 1.07
C THR A 113 -37.51 -24.88 2.46
N LEU A 114 -38.37 -25.00 3.48
CA LEU A 114 -38.04 -25.09 4.90
C LEU A 114 -37.61 -26.53 5.22
N ILE A 115 -36.43 -26.70 5.83
CA ILE A 115 -35.92 -28.02 6.26
C ILE A 115 -36.07 -28.11 7.79
N GLU A 116 -37.03 -28.92 8.25
CA GLU A 116 -37.15 -29.35 9.64
C GLU A 116 -36.19 -30.52 9.94
N ILE A 117 -35.52 -30.45 11.10
CA ILE A 117 -34.65 -31.50 11.63
C ILE A 117 -35.41 -32.24 12.74
N PRO A 118 -35.69 -33.56 12.64
CA PRO A 118 -36.30 -34.31 13.72
C PRO A 118 -35.26 -34.84 14.72
N LEU A 119 -35.50 -34.59 16.02
CA LEU A 119 -34.80 -35.21 17.14
C LEU A 119 -35.28 -36.66 17.37
N PRO A 120 -34.39 -37.63 17.63
CA PRO A 120 -34.82 -38.98 18.00
C PRO A 120 -35.16 -39.09 19.50
N LEU A 121 -36.37 -39.58 19.77
CA LEU A 121 -36.89 -40.02 21.06
C LEU A 121 -36.12 -41.24 21.60
N ARG A 122 -35.79 -41.18 22.89
CA ARG A 122 -35.05 -42.17 23.69
C ARG A 122 -36.01 -43.25 24.19
N ALA A 123 -35.93 -44.46 23.63
CA ALA A 123 -36.70 -45.62 24.09
C ALA A 123 -36.05 -46.31 25.31
N ALA A 124 -36.87 -46.63 26.30
CA ALA A 124 -36.51 -47.30 27.55
C ALA A 124 -36.23 -48.80 27.36
N ARG A 125 -35.24 -49.33 28.08
CA ARG A 125 -34.91 -50.77 28.14
C ARG A 125 -35.70 -51.48 29.26
N PRO A 126 -36.20 -52.70 29.05
CA PRO A 126 -36.76 -53.54 30.10
C PRO A 126 -35.67 -54.29 30.90
N PRO A 127 -35.97 -54.73 32.14
CA PRO A 127 -35.03 -55.45 32.99
C PRO A 127 -34.89 -56.93 32.60
N VAL A 128 -33.65 -57.43 32.59
CA VAL A 128 -33.32 -58.84 32.31
C VAL A 128 -33.18 -59.61 33.63
N GLN A 129 -33.86 -60.75 33.71
CA GLN A 129 -33.84 -61.72 34.81
C GLN A 129 -32.49 -62.41 34.97
N ALA A 130 -32.11 -62.71 36.22
CA ALA A 130 -30.91 -63.43 36.58
C ALA A 130 -31.14 -64.96 36.58
N LEU A 131 -30.26 -65.70 35.90
CA LEU A 131 -30.13 -67.16 36.00
C LEU A 131 -28.82 -67.52 36.72
N PRO A 132 -28.79 -68.59 37.54
CA PRO A 132 -27.62 -68.97 38.33
C PRO A 132 -26.56 -69.63 37.44
N ARG A 133 -25.31 -69.15 37.56
CA ARG A 133 -24.17 -69.63 36.77
C ARG A 133 -23.31 -70.55 37.63
N THR A 134 -23.14 -71.78 37.17
CA THR A 134 -22.27 -72.82 37.74
C THR A 134 -20.78 -72.45 37.59
N LEU A 135 -20.00 -72.68 38.64
CA LEU A 135 -18.56 -72.42 38.72
C LEU A 135 -17.74 -73.56 38.07
N PRO A 136 -16.87 -73.29 37.09
CA PRO A 136 -15.88 -74.26 36.63
C PRO A 136 -14.57 -74.15 37.42
N LYS A 137 -14.01 -75.33 37.69
CA LYS A 137 -12.75 -75.62 38.41
C LYS A 137 -11.53 -75.05 37.65
N PRO A 138 -10.61 -74.32 38.31
CA PRO A 138 -9.48 -73.68 37.62
C PRO A 138 -8.35 -74.66 37.30
N ALA A 139 -7.83 -74.55 36.07
CA ALA A 139 -6.62 -75.22 35.59
C ALA A 139 -5.35 -74.51 36.12
N ALA A 140 -4.34 -75.31 36.46
CA ALA A 140 -3.06 -74.88 37.00
C ALA A 140 -2.23 -74.06 35.97
N GLY A 141 -1.65 -72.94 36.42
CA GLY A 141 -0.75 -72.09 35.63
C GLY A 141 -1.20 -70.64 35.44
N ALA A 142 -2.35 -70.25 35.97
CA ALA A 142 -2.86 -68.88 35.92
C ALA A 142 -2.30 -68.05 37.09
N PRO A 143 -1.84 -66.79 36.87
CA PRO A 143 -1.35 -65.93 37.95
C PRO A 143 -2.44 -65.78 39.02
N SER A 144 -2.01 -65.82 40.29
CA SER A 144 -2.89 -65.81 41.46
C SER A 144 -3.88 -64.66 41.40
N ALA A 145 -5.10 -64.87 41.89
CA ALA A 145 -6.15 -63.83 41.96
C ALA A 145 -5.66 -62.57 42.68
N ALA A 146 -4.72 -62.71 43.63
CA ALA A 146 -4.07 -61.61 44.34
C ALA A 146 -3.10 -60.81 43.44
N GLU A 147 -2.35 -61.47 42.56
CA GLU A 147 -1.44 -60.81 41.61
C GLU A 147 -2.18 -60.07 40.50
N ARG A 148 -3.26 -60.64 39.97
CA ARG A 148 -4.13 -59.94 39.01
C ARG A 148 -4.79 -58.71 39.62
N ALA A 149 -5.13 -58.75 40.90
CA ALA A 149 -5.68 -57.60 41.61
C ALA A 149 -4.64 -56.48 41.81
N ARG A 150 -3.38 -56.81 42.12
CA ARG A 150 -2.27 -55.83 42.21
C ARG A 150 -1.94 -55.19 40.86
N LEU A 151 -1.81 -55.99 39.80
CA LEU A 151 -1.56 -55.49 38.44
C LEU A 151 -2.69 -54.59 37.93
N ARG A 152 -3.96 -54.91 38.23
CA ARG A 152 -5.09 -54.02 37.92
C ARG A 152 -5.00 -52.68 38.65
N ARG A 153 -4.63 -52.66 39.93
CA ARG A 153 -4.51 -51.41 40.71
C ARG A 153 -3.35 -50.54 40.24
N GLN A 154 -2.23 -51.12 39.81
CA GLN A 154 -1.10 -50.36 39.27
C GLN A 154 -1.39 -49.79 37.88
N MET A 155 -2.01 -50.57 36.98
CA MET A 155 -2.33 -50.12 35.63
C MET A 155 -3.55 -49.19 35.56
N GLN A 156 -4.44 -49.17 36.56
CA GLN A 156 -5.55 -48.21 36.62
C GLN A 156 -5.09 -46.77 36.92
N LYS A 157 -3.87 -46.57 37.44
CA LYS A 157 -3.35 -45.24 37.78
C LYS A 157 -2.86 -44.43 36.57
N THR A 158 -2.69 -45.05 35.40
CA THR A 158 -2.21 -44.37 34.19
C THR A 158 -3.19 -44.56 33.04
N LEU A 159 -3.43 -43.50 32.25
CA LEU A 159 -4.30 -43.54 31.07
C LEU A 159 -3.86 -44.65 30.08
N GLY A 160 -2.55 -44.82 29.88
CA GLY A 160 -2.00 -45.89 29.04
C GLY A 160 -2.22 -47.30 29.62
N GLY A 161 -2.23 -47.47 30.94
CA GLY A 161 -2.46 -48.76 31.60
C GLY A 161 -3.91 -49.22 31.50
N GLN A 162 -4.88 -48.28 31.56
CA GLN A 162 -6.30 -48.56 31.36
C GLN A 162 -6.58 -49.01 29.91
N LEU A 163 -6.00 -48.32 28.92
CA LEU A 163 -6.11 -48.68 27.50
C LEU A 163 -5.50 -50.05 27.21
N ARG A 164 -4.34 -50.37 27.79
CA ARG A 164 -3.67 -51.68 27.62
C ARG A 164 -4.49 -52.83 28.22
N LEU A 165 -5.10 -52.62 29.39
CA LEU A 165 -5.99 -53.62 29.99
C LEU A 165 -7.27 -53.83 29.17
N GLY A 166 -7.88 -52.76 28.66
CA GLY A 166 -9.02 -52.83 27.74
C GLY A 166 -8.66 -53.55 26.44
N TRP A 167 -7.52 -53.22 25.85
CA TRP A 167 -7.01 -53.88 24.64
C TRP A 167 -6.76 -55.37 24.86
N SER A 168 -6.16 -55.75 25.99
CA SER A 168 -5.84 -57.15 26.29
C SER A 168 -7.08 -58.06 26.37
N GLN A 169 -8.20 -57.53 26.86
CA GLN A 169 -9.46 -58.27 27.08
C GLN A 169 -10.33 -58.40 25.81
N LEU A 170 -10.01 -57.68 24.73
CA LEU A 170 -10.73 -57.81 23.47
C LEU A 170 -10.39 -59.13 22.77
N SER A 171 -11.42 -59.80 22.23
CA SER A 171 -11.26 -61.03 21.43
C SER A 171 -10.43 -60.76 20.17
N ARG A 172 -9.82 -61.78 19.57
CA ARG A 172 -9.00 -61.61 18.34
C ARG A 172 -9.77 -60.92 17.20
N ARG A 173 -11.07 -61.20 17.05
CA ARG A 173 -11.95 -60.54 16.06
C ARG A 173 -12.23 -59.07 16.43
N SER A 174 -12.44 -58.80 17.72
CA SER A 174 -12.67 -57.44 18.21
C SER A 174 -11.42 -56.56 18.09
N LYS A 175 -10.22 -57.12 18.31
CA LYS A 175 -8.94 -56.42 18.11
C LYS A 175 -8.71 -56.01 16.66
N ALA A 176 -9.06 -56.88 15.72
CA ALA A 176 -8.96 -56.58 14.29
C ALA A 176 -9.92 -55.46 13.87
N LEU A 177 -11.17 -55.49 14.36
CA LEU A 177 -12.18 -54.45 14.08
C LEU A 177 -11.81 -53.08 14.69
N VAL A 178 -11.42 -53.05 15.96
CA VAL A 178 -11.05 -51.80 16.63
C VAL A 178 -9.72 -51.25 16.09
N GLY A 179 -8.75 -52.13 15.80
CA GLY A 179 -7.49 -51.75 15.15
C GLY A 179 -7.71 -51.20 13.74
N GLY A 180 -8.55 -51.87 12.94
CA GLY A 180 -8.92 -51.38 11.62
C GLY A 180 -9.65 -50.04 11.67
N GLY A 181 -10.61 -49.88 12.58
CA GLY A 181 -11.33 -48.61 12.77
C GLY A 181 -10.42 -47.47 13.21
N ALA A 182 -9.47 -47.71 14.12
CA ALA A 182 -8.51 -46.69 14.56
C ALA A 182 -7.56 -46.27 13.43
N VAL A 183 -7.06 -47.22 12.63
CA VAL A 183 -6.21 -46.91 11.46
C VAL A 183 -7.00 -46.12 10.42
N LEU A 184 -8.26 -46.48 10.18
CA LEU A 184 -9.12 -45.78 9.23
C LEU A 184 -9.44 -44.36 9.71
N LEU A 185 -9.66 -44.16 11.02
CA LEU A 185 -9.93 -42.85 11.61
C LEU A 185 -8.69 -41.94 11.65
N VAL A 186 -7.50 -42.47 11.93
CA VAL A 186 -6.25 -41.70 11.82
C VAL A 186 -5.93 -41.41 10.36
N GLY A 187 -6.17 -42.37 9.46
CA GLY A 187 -6.01 -42.18 8.02
C GLY A 187 -6.93 -41.09 7.47
N THR A 188 -8.21 -41.07 7.85
CA THR A 188 -9.14 -40.01 7.44
C THR A 188 -8.78 -38.66 8.05
N LEU A 189 -8.34 -38.61 9.31
CA LEU A 189 -7.88 -37.37 9.94
C LEU A 189 -6.63 -36.82 9.24
N ALA A 190 -5.67 -37.68 8.89
CA ALA A 190 -4.46 -37.31 8.16
C ALA A 190 -4.78 -36.80 6.75
N VAL A 191 -5.73 -37.45 6.05
CA VAL A 191 -6.20 -37.01 4.73
C VAL A 191 -6.96 -35.69 4.81
N MET A 192 -7.77 -35.45 5.86
CA MET A 192 -8.46 -34.18 6.08
C MET A 192 -7.51 -33.04 6.49
N LEU A 193 -6.42 -33.35 7.20
CA LEU A 193 -5.40 -32.36 7.57
C LEU A 193 -4.41 -32.06 6.45
N LEU A 194 -4.24 -32.97 5.48
CA LEU A 194 -3.36 -32.81 4.33
C LEU A 194 -3.58 -31.50 3.54
N PRO A 195 -4.81 -31.06 3.22
CA PRO A 195 -5.03 -29.79 2.51
C PRO A 195 -4.76 -28.55 3.37
N VAL A 196 -4.87 -28.64 4.69
CA VAL A 196 -4.58 -27.53 5.62
C VAL A 196 -3.07 -27.38 5.85
N LEU A 197 -2.34 -28.49 5.80
CA LEU A 197 -0.89 -28.55 5.95
C LEU A 197 -0.13 -28.41 4.63
N ARG A 198 -0.82 -28.38 3.48
CA ARG A 198 -0.18 -28.00 2.23
C ARG A 198 0.24 -26.53 2.37
N PRO A 199 1.55 -26.20 2.28
CA PRO A 199 1.94 -24.81 2.12
C PRO A 199 1.14 -24.28 0.93
N LYS A 200 0.58 -23.08 1.06
CA LYS A 200 0.08 -22.29 -0.08
C LYS A 200 1.30 -21.90 -0.93
N GLY A 201 1.95 -22.90 -1.51
CA GLY A 201 3.16 -22.79 -2.28
C GLY A 201 2.78 -22.66 -3.73
N ASP A 202 3.23 -21.55 -4.29
CA ASP A 202 3.50 -21.33 -5.70
C ASP A 202 2.23 -21.36 -6.55
N ALA A 203 1.61 -20.18 -6.67
CA ALA A 203 0.82 -19.87 -7.85
C ALA A 203 1.68 -20.23 -9.06
N ARG A 204 1.38 -21.37 -9.69
CA ARG A 204 2.15 -21.84 -10.84
C ARG A 204 2.18 -20.72 -11.87
N PRO A 205 3.36 -20.32 -12.37
CA PRO A 205 3.45 -19.29 -13.38
C PRO A 205 2.60 -19.68 -14.58
N LEU A 206 1.61 -18.84 -14.91
CA LEU A 206 0.74 -18.99 -16.06
C LEU A 206 1.48 -18.46 -17.29
N GLY A 207 2.41 -19.23 -17.84
CA GLY A 207 3.07 -18.92 -19.12
C GLY A 207 4.53 -18.52 -18.98
N PRO A 208 5.12 -17.83 -19.99
CA PRO A 208 6.49 -17.33 -19.95
C PRO A 208 6.63 -16.14 -18.99
N GLU A 209 7.84 -15.96 -18.44
CA GLU A 209 8.12 -14.82 -17.56
C GLU A 209 7.90 -13.49 -18.30
N PRO A 210 7.10 -12.57 -17.74
CA PRO A 210 6.92 -11.27 -18.35
C PRO A 210 8.22 -10.47 -18.38
N SER A 211 8.64 -10.05 -19.56
CA SER A 211 9.82 -9.19 -19.75
C SER A 211 9.48 -7.80 -20.24
N VAL A 212 8.22 -7.53 -20.60
CA VAL A 212 7.79 -6.25 -21.18
C VAL A 212 6.80 -5.56 -20.24
N LEU A 213 7.02 -4.27 -19.97
CA LEU A 213 6.09 -3.41 -19.25
C LEU A 213 5.27 -2.58 -20.23
N GLY A 214 4.02 -2.34 -19.85
CA GLY A 214 3.12 -1.43 -20.55
C GLY A 214 2.36 -0.54 -19.56
N LEU A 215 1.22 -0.01 -20.01
CA LEU A 215 0.35 0.85 -19.22
C LEU A 215 -0.48 0.09 -18.17
N ARG A 216 -0.55 -1.24 -18.26
CA ARG A 216 -1.30 -2.09 -17.32
C ARG A 216 -0.34 -2.69 -16.30
N ALA A 217 -0.74 -2.68 -15.03
CA ALA A 217 -0.03 -3.35 -13.94
C ALA A 217 0.23 -4.81 -14.28
N GLN A 218 1.48 -5.24 -14.14
CA GLN A 218 1.86 -6.64 -14.17
C GLN A 218 1.64 -7.26 -12.77
N PRO A 219 0.58 -8.05 -12.54
CA PRO A 219 0.26 -8.57 -11.21
C PRO A 219 1.25 -9.60 -10.67
N ASP A 220 2.06 -10.19 -11.54
CA ASP A 220 3.07 -11.18 -11.14
C ASP A 220 4.12 -10.57 -10.18
N SER A 221 4.64 -11.41 -9.29
CA SER A 221 5.70 -11.02 -8.36
C SER A 221 7.06 -11.59 -8.77
N PHE A 222 8.10 -10.78 -8.59
CA PHE A 222 9.48 -11.07 -9.00
C PHE A 222 10.44 -10.84 -7.83
N GLY A 223 11.48 -11.67 -7.71
CA GLY A 223 12.53 -11.52 -6.69
C GLY A 223 12.90 -12.85 -6.02
N LEU A 224 13.14 -12.85 -4.72
CA LEU A 224 13.47 -14.05 -3.93
C LEU A 224 12.66 -14.08 -2.63
N GLY A 225 12.13 -15.25 -2.24
CA GLY A 225 11.42 -15.39 -0.96
C GLY A 225 9.97 -15.87 -1.11
N GLU A 226 9.18 -15.69 -0.05
CA GLU A 226 7.81 -16.22 0.04
C GLU A 226 6.82 -15.44 -0.84
N GLY A 227 5.99 -16.15 -1.59
CA GLY A 227 4.96 -15.55 -2.45
C GLY A 227 5.52 -14.84 -3.69
N VAL A 228 6.77 -15.13 -4.07
CA VAL A 228 7.35 -14.74 -5.37
C VAL A 228 6.90 -15.74 -6.44
N VAL A 229 6.30 -15.27 -7.54
CA VAL A 229 5.92 -16.10 -8.68
C VAL A 229 7.15 -16.43 -9.55
N TRP A 230 7.98 -15.42 -9.82
CA TRP A 230 9.16 -15.52 -10.68
C TRP A 230 10.45 -15.32 -9.88
N THR A 231 11.12 -16.43 -9.54
CA THR A 231 12.35 -16.38 -8.73
C THR A 231 13.53 -15.81 -9.52
N ARG A 232 13.99 -14.64 -9.10
CA ARG A 232 15.16 -13.91 -9.61
C ARG A 232 15.96 -13.40 -8.41
N PRO A 233 17.02 -14.12 -7.99
CA PRO A 233 17.75 -13.76 -6.77
C PRO A 233 18.52 -12.44 -6.91
N ASP A 234 19.06 -12.20 -8.09
CA ASP A 234 19.99 -11.12 -8.41
C ASP A 234 19.23 -9.90 -8.94
N LEU A 235 18.76 -9.97 -10.18
CA LEU A 235 18.11 -8.85 -10.84
C LEU A 235 16.87 -9.26 -11.62
N LYS A 236 15.98 -8.28 -11.82
CA LYS A 236 14.85 -8.35 -12.74
C LYS A 236 14.86 -7.17 -13.68
N ALA A 237 14.97 -7.44 -14.98
CA ALA A 237 14.88 -6.46 -16.04
C ALA A 237 13.49 -6.49 -16.71
N PHE A 238 13.05 -5.31 -17.11
CA PHE A 238 11.86 -5.09 -17.92
C PHE A 238 12.16 -4.14 -19.06
N ASP A 239 11.70 -4.50 -20.25
CA ASP A 239 11.76 -3.64 -21.41
C ASP A 239 10.42 -2.90 -21.57
N PHE A 240 10.46 -1.66 -22.03
CA PHE A 240 9.26 -0.94 -22.39
C PHE A 240 9.54 0.03 -23.53
N GLU A 241 8.51 0.28 -24.33
CA GLU A 241 8.53 1.28 -25.37
C GLU A 241 7.40 2.26 -25.13
N PHE A 242 7.65 3.53 -25.40
CA PHE A 242 6.60 4.54 -25.41
C PHE A 242 6.70 5.40 -26.67
N VAL A 243 5.52 5.76 -27.16
CA VAL A 243 5.34 6.71 -28.26
C VAL A 243 4.54 7.88 -27.70
N SER A 244 5.11 9.07 -27.78
CA SER A 244 4.46 10.31 -27.34
C SER A 244 4.65 11.39 -28.41
N PRO A 245 3.61 12.16 -28.75
CA PRO A 245 3.73 13.25 -29.72
C PRO A 245 4.70 14.32 -29.23
N THR A 246 4.69 14.60 -27.92
CA THR A 246 5.60 15.53 -27.26
C THR A 246 6.64 14.82 -26.42
N ARG A 247 7.58 15.56 -25.82
CA ARG A 247 8.36 15.06 -24.68
C ARG A 247 7.41 14.47 -23.62
N ALA A 248 7.85 13.44 -22.90
CA ALA A 248 7.05 12.79 -21.88
C ALA A 248 7.87 12.53 -20.62
N VAL A 249 7.21 12.63 -19.47
CA VAL A 249 7.70 12.10 -18.20
C VAL A 249 7.18 10.67 -18.11
N VAL A 250 8.06 9.73 -17.74
CA VAL A 250 7.65 8.36 -17.46
C VAL A 250 7.72 8.14 -15.95
N VAL A 251 6.61 7.66 -15.38
CA VAL A 251 6.50 7.31 -13.97
C VAL A 251 6.44 5.79 -13.87
N LEU A 252 7.39 5.20 -13.16
CA LEU A 252 7.41 3.79 -12.82
C LEU A 252 6.58 3.58 -11.55
N HIS A 253 5.55 2.76 -11.67
CA HIS A 253 4.69 2.36 -10.57
C HIS A 253 5.01 0.92 -10.19
N TYR A 254 5.18 0.65 -8.89
CA TYR A 254 5.45 -0.70 -8.39
C TYR A 254 5.10 -0.84 -6.91
N GLN A 255 5.01 -2.07 -6.44
CA GLN A 255 4.93 -2.41 -5.02
C GLN A 255 6.15 -3.24 -4.65
N ALA A 256 6.64 -3.08 -3.41
CA ALA A 256 7.83 -3.77 -2.92
C ALA A 256 7.62 -4.30 -1.50
N ARG A 257 8.32 -5.40 -1.18
CA ARG A 257 8.31 -6.05 0.13
C ARG A 257 9.61 -6.80 0.36
N ASP A 258 9.92 -6.96 1.64
CA ASP A 258 11.09 -7.61 2.21
C ASP A 258 12.39 -6.90 1.78
N VAL A 259 12.32 -5.62 1.39
CA VAL A 259 13.47 -4.86 0.92
C VAL A 259 14.11 -4.08 2.08
N SER A 260 15.41 -4.27 2.26
CA SER A 260 16.23 -3.52 3.21
C SER A 260 16.72 -2.19 2.61
N GLU A 261 17.23 -1.31 3.47
CA GLU A 261 17.83 -0.04 3.03
C GLU A 261 19.01 -0.29 2.08
N GLU A 262 18.99 0.40 0.94
CA GLU A 262 20.01 0.30 -0.13
C GLU A 262 20.27 -1.14 -0.61
N GLU A 263 19.24 -2.00 -0.63
CA GLU A 263 19.35 -3.37 -1.12
C GLU A 263 19.05 -3.51 -2.61
N VAL A 264 17.93 -2.95 -3.08
CA VAL A 264 17.51 -3.08 -4.47
C VAL A 264 17.63 -1.72 -5.16
N SER A 265 18.55 -1.63 -6.12
CA SER A 265 18.73 -0.44 -6.94
C SER A 265 17.81 -0.47 -8.15
N ILE A 266 17.35 0.72 -8.58
CA ILE A 266 16.56 0.89 -9.80
C ILE A 266 17.45 1.60 -10.80
N SER A 267 17.65 1.00 -11.97
CA SER A 267 18.38 1.63 -13.08
C SER A 267 17.52 1.70 -14.35
N LEU A 268 17.77 2.75 -15.13
CA LEU A 268 17.14 2.99 -16.43
C LEU A 268 18.24 3.06 -17.47
N ASN A 269 18.18 2.19 -18.48
CA ASN A 269 19.16 2.14 -19.57
C ASN A 269 20.62 2.10 -19.06
N GLY A 270 20.85 1.41 -17.93
CA GLY A 270 22.16 1.27 -17.29
C GLY A 270 22.56 2.41 -16.35
N VAL A 271 21.73 3.44 -16.17
CA VAL A 271 21.99 4.56 -15.25
C VAL A 271 21.09 4.45 -14.01
N GLN A 272 21.70 4.44 -12.82
CA GLN A 272 20.98 4.34 -11.55
C GLN A 272 20.07 5.57 -11.34
N GLN A 273 18.79 5.31 -11.05
CA GLN A 273 17.76 6.32 -10.76
C GLN A 273 17.55 6.50 -9.26
N GLY A 274 17.75 5.43 -8.48
CA GLY A 274 17.54 5.44 -7.03
C GLY A 274 17.54 4.04 -6.44
N TRP A 275 17.02 3.93 -5.22
CA TRP A 275 16.85 2.69 -4.48
C TRP A 275 15.37 2.44 -4.20
N VAL A 276 14.97 1.17 -4.18
CA VAL A 276 13.66 0.77 -3.66
C VAL A 276 13.61 1.15 -2.17
N PRO A 277 12.58 1.88 -1.72
CA PRO A 277 12.45 2.24 -0.31
C PRO A 277 12.39 0.99 0.59
N PRO A 278 12.96 1.06 1.81
CA PRO A 278 12.88 -0.05 2.74
C PRO A 278 11.45 -0.30 3.20
N ASP A 279 11.20 -1.54 3.62
CA ASP A 279 9.90 -1.97 4.10
C ASP A 279 9.38 -1.15 5.28
N THR A 280 8.08 -0.82 5.22
CA THR A 280 7.32 -0.26 6.34
C THR A 280 6.20 -1.22 6.74
N THR A 281 5.52 -0.93 7.86
CA THR A 281 4.38 -1.76 8.35
C THR A 281 3.23 -1.91 7.35
N THR A 282 3.15 -1.04 6.33
CA THR A 282 2.13 -1.06 5.27
C THR A 282 2.72 -1.36 3.89
N ALA A 283 3.90 -1.96 3.80
CA ALA A 283 4.62 -2.18 2.53
C ALA A 283 3.78 -2.91 1.48
N ALA A 284 3.04 -3.95 1.88
CA ALA A 284 2.23 -4.76 0.96
C ALA A 284 1.08 -4.00 0.29
N GLU A 285 0.60 -2.91 0.89
CA GLU A 285 -0.49 -2.11 0.36
C GLU A 285 -0.01 -0.84 -0.32
N ARG A 286 1.28 -0.49 -0.23
CA ARG A 286 1.80 0.78 -0.72
C ARG A 286 2.26 0.65 -2.17
N GLU A 287 1.64 1.45 -3.04
CA GLU A 287 2.17 1.72 -4.37
C GLU A 287 3.25 2.80 -4.27
N ILE A 288 4.34 2.58 -5.00
CA ILE A 288 5.52 3.44 -5.00
C ILE A 288 5.67 3.99 -6.41
N GLU A 289 5.75 5.31 -6.50
CA GLU A 289 5.97 6.04 -7.74
C GLU A 289 7.44 6.48 -7.83
N GLN A 290 8.13 6.08 -8.89
CA GLN A 290 9.49 6.51 -9.19
C GLN A 290 9.51 7.21 -10.54
N ILE A 291 9.95 8.46 -10.55
CA ILE A 291 10.01 9.25 -11.77
C ILE A 291 11.31 8.94 -12.48
N LEU A 292 11.22 8.71 -13.79
CA LEU A 292 12.35 8.41 -14.64
C LEU A 292 12.91 9.70 -15.27
N VAL A 293 14.23 9.84 -15.24
CA VAL A 293 14.92 11.05 -15.73
C VAL A 293 14.80 11.16 -17.25
N ILE A 294 14.19 12.25 -17.74
CA ILE A 294 13.84 12.46 -19.16
C ILE A 294 15.03 12.28 -20.11
N PRO A 295 16.23 12.87 -19.88
CA PRO A 295 17.39 12.68 -20.77
C PRO A 295 17.80 11.23 -21.03
N LEU A 296 17.43 10.30 -20.15
CA LEU A 296 17.81 8.88 -20.28
C LEU A 296 16.78 8.08 -21.07
N LEU A 297 15.59 8.63 -21.30
CA LEU A 297 14.50 7.96 -22.00
C LEU A 297 14.67 8.07 -23.52
N LYS A 298 14.58 6.94 -24.22
CA LYS A 298 14.62 6.85 -25.67
C LYS A 298 13.18 6.77 -26.21
N ARG A 299 12.71 7.82 -26.88
CA ARG A 299 11.37 7.84 -27.49
C ARG A 299 11.30 6.90 -28.69
N SER A 300 10.20 6.15 -28.83
CA SER A 300 9.98 5.21 -29.95
C SER A 300 11.11 4.20 -30.12
N ALA A 301 11.72 3.82 -29.01
CA ALA A 301 12.78 2.84 -28.93
C ALA A 301 12.64 2.09 -27.60
N LEU A 302 13.26 0.92 -27.55
CA LEU A 302 13.24 0.06 -26.37
C LEU A 302 14.08 0.69 -25.24
N ASN A 303 13.42 0.92 -24.11
CA ASN A 303 14.02 1.31 -22.85
C ASN A 303 14.03 0.11 -21.91
N GLN A 304 15.00 0.05 -21.01
CA GLN A 304 15.11 -1.03 -20.04
C GLN A 304 15.17 -0.48 -18.63
N ILE A 305 14.30 -1.01 -17.75
CA ILE A 305 14.30 -0.77 -16.31
C ILE A 305 14.84 -2.04 -15.65
N VAL A 306 15.81 -1.89 -14.75
CA VAL A 306 16.37 -3.02 -14.00
C VAL A 306 16.23 -2.75 -12.52
N PHE A 307 15.66 -3.72 -11.82
CA PHE A 307 15.72 -3.85 -10.37
C PHE A 307 16.87 -4.80 -10.04
N ASP A 308 17.93 -4.29 -9.44
CA ASP A 308 19.18 -5.02 -9.19
C ASP A 308 19.43 -5.11 -7.68
N ASN A 309 19.39 -6.32 -7.12
CA ASN A 309 19.67 -6.56 -5.71
C ASN A 309 21.17 -6.67 -5.49
N VAL A 310 21.78 -5.59 -4.98
CA VAL A 310 23.24 -5.50 -4.82
C VAL A 310 23.80 -6.42 -3.73
N ARG A 311 22.93 -7.06 -2.92
CA ARG A 311 23.33 -8.00 -1.86
C ARG A 311 23.24 -9.46 -2.29
N ASN A 312 22.57 -9.73 -3.40
CA ASN A 312 22.32 -11.09 -3.88
C ASN A 312 22.84 -11.24 -5.32
N PRO A 313 23.75 -12.20 -5.63
CA PRO A 313 24.55 -13.05 -4.75
C PRO A 313 25.76 -12.29 -4.13
N PRO A 314 26.36 -12.78 -3.03
CA PRO A 314 26.21 -14.10 -2.40
C PRO A 314 25.11 -14.20 -1.33
N GLY A 315 24.39 -13.11 -1.04
CA GLY A 315 23.28 -13.12 -0.12
C GLY A 315 22.13 -14.05 -0.54
N ARG A 316 21.18 -14.22 0.38
CA ARG A 316 19.89 -14.89 0.14
C ARG A 316 18.76 -14.14 0.84
N GLU A 317 18.91 -12.83 0.98
CA GLU A 317 17.89 -11.97 1.56
C GLU A 317 16.68 -11.99 0.62
N GLY A 318 15.49 -12.18 1.19
CA GLY A 318 14.27 -12.19 0.39
C GLY A 318 13.98 -10.76 -0.05
N TRP A 319 13.56 -10.57 -1.29
CA TRP A 319 13.11 -9.30 -1.82
C TRP A 319 12.02 -9.55 -2.85
N ARG A 320 11.04 -8.67 -2.94
CA ARG A 320 9.92 -8.87 -3.85
C ARG A 320 9.43 -7.55 -4.42
N ILE A 321 9.24 -7.53 -5.74
CA ILE A 321 8.52 -6.47 -6.45
C ILE A 321 7.33 -7.07 -7.20
N TRP A 322 6.22 -6.32 -7.31
CA TRP A 322 5.02 -6.74 -8.06
C TRP A 322 4.16 -5.54 -8.45
N ASN A 323 3.10 -5.78 -9.22
CA ASN A 323 2.21 -4.73 -9.75
C ASN A 323 2.99 -3.64 -10.50
N VAL A 324 4.00 -4.04 -11.27
CA VAL A 324 4.90 -3.11 -11.95
C VAL A 324 4.25 -2.63 -13.26
N TYR A 325 4.25 -1.32 -13.49
CA TYR A 325 3.86 -0.72 -14.79
C TYR A 325 4.49 0.65 -14.98
N VAL A 326 4.37 1.18 -16.20
CA VAL A 326 4.83 2.52 -16.53
C VAL A 326 3.66 3.39 -16.95
N GLU A 327 3.60 4.60 -16.42
CA GLU A 327 2.69 5.66 -16.84
C GLU A 327 3.47 6.66 -17.68
N VAL A 328 2.96 6.99 -18.87
CA VAL A 328 3.59 7.94 -19.79
C VAL A 328 2.75 9.21 -19.80
N ILE A 329 3.32 10.29 -19.28
CA ILE A 329 2.64 11.58 -19.13
C ILE A 329 3.25 12.56 -20.15
N PRO A 330 2.52 12.93 -21.21
CA PRO A 330 3.02 13.91 -22.17
C PRO A 330 3.18 15.27 -21.46
N VAL A 331 4.36 15.88 -21.60
CA VAL A 331 4.61 17.23 -21.10
C VAL A 331 4.34 18.26 -22.20
N PRO A 332 3.88 19.47 -21.84
CA PRO A 332 3.63 20.53 -22.80
C PRO A 332 4.92 20.98 -23.50
N GLU A 333 4.85 21.15 -24.82
CA GLU A 333 5.93 21.78 -25.62
C GLU A 333 5.68 23.28 -25.75
N LEU A 334 5.91 23.99 -24.65
CA LEU A 334 5.83 25.45 -24.60
C LEU A 334 7.24 26.04 -24.42
N PRO A 335 7.46 27.30 -24.85
CA PRO A 335 8.69 28.03 -24.52
C PRO A 335 8.93 28.06 -23.01
N PRO A 336 10.20 28.07 -22.54
CA PRO A 336 10.54 28.04 -21.12
C PRO A 336 9.81 29.10 -20.26
N GLU A 337 9.67 30.32 -20.78
CA GLU A 337 8.95 31.40 -20.08
C GLU A 337 7.47 31.07 -19.86
N GLN A 338 6.82 30.43 -20.83
CA GLN A 338 5.43 30.02 -20.73
C GLN A 338 5.26 28.82 -19.81
N LEU A 339 6.20 27.88 -19.81
CA LEU A 339 6.24 26.77 -18.85
C LEU A 339 6.35 27.30 -17.41
N LEU A 340 7.25 28.25 -17.17
CA LEU A 340 7.42 28.89 -15.86
C LEU A 340 6.16 29.65 -15.43
N ALA A 341 5.54 30.42 -16.33
CA ALA A 341 4.31 31.13 -16.05
C ALA A 341 3.17 30.17 -15.69
N LYS A 342 3.00 29.09 -16.47
CA LYS A 342 2.00 28.05 -16.23
C LYS A 342 2.23 27.32 -14.91
N ALA A 343 3.47 26.90 -14.62
CA ALA A 343 3.79 26.21 -13.37
C ALA A 343 3.51 27.11 -12.15
N ARG A 344 3.82 28.41 -12.21
CA ARG A 344 3.49 29.36 -11.13
C ARG A 344 1.98 29.54 -10.96
N GLN A 345 1.23 29.57 -12.06
CA GLN A 345 -0.23 29.62 -11.99
C GLN A 345 -0.78 28.37 -11.30
N GLU A 346 -0.32 27.18 -11.70
CA GLU A 346 -0.74 25.90 -11.10
C GLU A 346 -0.36 25.82 -9.62
N ASP A 347 0.87 26.20 -9.25
CA ASP A 347 1.32 26.28 -7.85
C ASP A 347 0.43 27.22 -7.02
N SER A 348 0.10 28.40 -7.55
CA SER A 348 -0.79 29.34 -6.85
C SER A 348 -2.21 28.80 -6.62
N GLN A 349 -2.74 28.02 -7.58
CA GLN A 349 -4.03 27.33 -7.39
C GLN A 349 -3.90 26.22 -6.36
N GLY A 350 -2.81 25.43 -6.40
CA GLY A 350 -2.49 24.42 -5.40
C GLY A 350 -2.48 25.01 -3.99
N LEU A 351 -1.81 26.15 -3.80
CA LEU A 351 -1.75 26.87 -2.53
C LEU A 351 -3.13 27.35 -2.07
N ARG A 352 -3.94 27.89 -2.98
CA ARG A 352 -5.31 28.32 -2.70
C ARG A 352 -6.17 27.15 -2.21
N PHE A 353 -6.22 26.05 -2.94
CA PHE A 353 -7.01 24.87 -2.56
C PHE A 353 -6.50 24.22 -1.28
N TYR A 354 -5.18 24.20 -1.07
CA TYR A 354 -4.59 23.68 0.15
C TYR A 354 -5.00 24.51 1.39
N GLY A 355 -5.08 25.84 1.24
CA GLY A 355 -5.60 26.74 2.26
C GLY A 355 -7.08 26.52 2.58
N LEU A 356 -7.85 26.00 1.60
CA LEU A 356 -9.28 25.70 1.72
C LEU A 356 -9.57 24.21 1.98
N ARG A 357 -8.55 23.39 2.29
CA ARG A 357 -8.69 21.92 2.42
C ARG A 357 -9.72 21.47 3.45
N ASP A 358 -9.99 22.29 4.47
CA ASP A 358 -10.96 21.99 5.53
C ASP A 358 -12.39 22.44 5.18
N VAL A 359 -12.58 23.18 4.08
CA VAL A 359 -13.89 23.71 3.65
C VAL A 359 -14.63 22.74 2.73
N GLY A 360 -13.95 22.25 1.70
CA GLY A 360 -14.47 21.29 0.73
C GLY A 360 -13.73 19.97 0.86
N SER A 361 -14.44 18.85 0.83
CA SER A 361 -13.83 17.53 1.05
C SER A 361 -12.84 17.14 -0.06
N ASP A 362 -13.03 17.66 -1.27
CA ASP A 362 -12.21 17.46 -2.47
C ASP A 362 -11.09 18.49 -2.61
N ASN A 363 -11.06 19.56 -1.81
CA ASN A 363 -10.08 20.63 -1.95
C ASN A 363 -8.64 20.15 -1.73
N LEU A 364 -8.43 19.17 -0.83
CA LEU A 364 -7.11 18.59 -0.64
C LEU A 364 -6.64 17.83 -1.89
N PHE A 365 -7.55 17.08 -2.53
CA PHE A 365 -7.27 16.36 -3.77
C PHE A 365 -6.98 17.33 -4.93
N LYS A 366 -7.78 18.40 -5.05
CA LYS A 366 -7.54 19.48 -6.01
C LYS A 366 -6.17 20.13 -5.80
N ALA A 367 -5.80 20.43 -4.56
CA ALA A 367 -4.49 20.99 -4.24
C ALA A 367 -3.35 20.07 -4.73
N TRP A 368 -3.43 18.77 -4.42
CA TRP A 368 -2.47 17.78 -4.89
C TRP A 368 -2.40 17.72 -6.42
N LYS A 369 -3.55 17.73 -7.10
CA LYS A 369 -3.63 17.71 -8.56
C LYS A 369 -2.92 18.93 -9.17
N TYR A 370 -3.15 20.13 -8.63
CA TYR A 370 -2.48 21.34 -9.11
C TYR A 370 -0.97 21.33 -8.84
N TYR A 371 -0.53 20.87 -7.66
CA TYR A 371 0.91 20.72 -7.40
C TYR A 371 1.55 19.67 -8.30
N ARG A 372 0.86 18.55 -8.58
CA ARG A 372 1.32 17.52 -9.53
C ARG A 372 1.46 18.12 -10.93
N SER A 373 0.48 18.90 -11.38
CA SER A 373 0.53 19.59 -12.69
C SER A 373 1.69 20.59 -12.76
N ALA A 374 1.85 21.43 -11.73
CA ALA A 374 2.94 22.40 -11.63
C ALA A 374 4.30 21.70 -11.73
N TRP A 375 4.47 20.62 -10.96
CA TRP A 375 5.68 19.83 -10.95
C TRP A 375 5.98 19.18 -12.31
N LEU A 376 4.99 18.55 -12.95
CA LEU A 376 5.13 17.98 -14.30
C LEU A 376 5.46 19.05 -15.35
N THR A 377 4.87 20.24 -15.25
CA THR A 377 5.19 21.38 -16.13
C THR A 377 6.64 21.81 -15.95
N LEU A 378 7.16 21.84 -14.72
CA LEU A 378 8.58 22.12 -14.45
C LEU A 378 9.50 20.97 -14.87
N GLU A 379 9.00 19.74 -14.97
CA GLU A 379 9.78 18.63 -15.51
C GLU A 379 10.15 18.82 -16.98
N ALA A 380 9.36 19.58 -17.73
CA ALA A 380 9.64 19.93 -19.12
C ALA A 380 10.83 20.91 -19.29
N LEU A 381 11.32 21.53 -18.23
CA LEU A 381 12.47 22.43 -18.26
C LEU A 381 13.78 21.66 -18.08
N ASP A 382 14.79 21.99 -18.88
CA ASP A 382 16.13 21.41 -18.74
C ASP A 382 16.83 21.95 -17.47
N GLU A 383 16.72 23.26 -17.24
CA GLU A 383 17.20 23.92 -16.01
C GLU A 383 16.05 24.13 -15.03
N LYS A 384 16.17 23.56 -13.82
CA LYS A 384 15.13 23.66 -12.80
C LYS A 384 15.20 25.01 -12.07
N PRO A 385 14.09 25.75 -11.95
CA PRO A 385 14.06 27.03 -11.23
C PRO A 385 14.12 26.83 -9.70
N GLU A 386 14.40 27.89 -8.95
CA GLU A 386 14.53 27.85 -7.48
C GLU A 386 13.29 27.26 -6.79
N PHE A 387 12.08 27.66 -7.20
CA PHE A 387 10.82 27.19 -6.61
C PHE A 387 10.43 25.74 -6.99
N TYR A 388 11.24 25.05 -7.80
CA TYR A 388 11.00 23.64 -8.14
C TYR A 388 10.96 22.75 -6.89
N GLN A 389 11.87 22.99 -5.94
CA GLN A 389 11.92 22.21 -4.70
C GLN A 389 10.71 22.52 -3.80
N ASP A 390 10.21 23.75 -3.81
CA ASP A 390 9.03 24.14 -3.04
C ASP A 390 7.78 23.42 -3.54
N VAL A 391 7.57 23.38 -4.86
CA VAL A 391 6.45 22.64 -5.48
C VAL A 391 6.57 21.15 -5.17
N ARG A 392 7.78 20.59 -5.27
CA ARG A 392 8.03 19.18 -4.93
C ARG A 392 7.72 18.88 -3.47
N HIS A 393 8.15 19.74 -2.55
CA HIS A 393 7.83 19.60 -1.13
C HIS A 393 6.32 19.68 -0.91
N ALA A 394 5.66 20.67 -1.48
CA ALA A 394 4.21 20.85 -1.36
C ALA A 394 3.45 19.62 -1.87
N LEU A 395 3.82 19.10 -3.04
CA LEU A 395 3.28 17.87 -3.60
C LEU A 395 3.44 16.68 -2.64
N MET A 396 4.65 16.44 -2.13
CA MET A 396 4.93 15.34 -1.19
C MET A 396 4.11 15.48 0.10
N ARG A 397 4.03 16.69 0.67
CA ARG A 397 3.27 16.97 1.88
C ARG A 397 1.78 16.72 1.68
N THR A 398 1.22 17.27 0.60
CA THR A 398 -0.22 17.12 0.29
C THR A 398 -0.55 15.68 -0.05
N GLY A 399 0.31 14.96 -0.78
CA GLY A 399 0.16 13.53 -1.06
C GLY A 399 0.13 12.70 0.22
N ALA A 400 1.06 12.93 1.15
CA ALA A 400 1.07 12.22 2.44
C ALA A 400 -0.20 12.47 3.28
N GLU A 401 -0.75 13.69 3.23
CA GLU A 401 -2.01 14.04 3.90
C GLU A 401 -3.21 13.32 3.26
N LEU A 402 -3.26 13.24 1.93
CA LEU A 402 -4.28 12.47 1.19
C LEU A 402 -4.21 10.98 1.52
N ASP A 403 -3.01 10.41 1.51
CA ASP A 403 -2.80 9.01 1.87
C ASP A 403 -3.27 8.70 3.30
N HIS A 404 -3.02 9.63 4.23
CA HIS A 404 -3.52 9.51 5.60
C HIS A 404 -5.05 9.52 5.65
N GLN A 405 -5.71 10.42 4.91
CA GLN A 405 -7.17 10.44 4.81
C GLN A 405 -7.72 9.15 4.19
N CYS A 406 -7.08 8.64 3.13
CA CYS A 406 -7.47 7.38 2.51
C CYS A 406 -7.40 6.22 3.50
N ARG A 407 -6.25 6.04 4.19
CA ARG A 407 -6.08 4.99 5.20
C ARG A 407 -7.14 5.07 6.30
N ARG A 408 -7.45 6.27 6.79
CA ARG A 408 -8.49 6.47 7.80
C ARG A 408 -9.86 5.98 7.31
N LEU A 409 -10.27 6.40 6.11
CA LEU A 409 -11.56 6.00 5.52
C LEU A 409 -11.63 4.50 5.24
N MET A 410 -10.54 3.89 4.78
CA MET A 410 -10.48 2.44 4.56
C MET A 410 -10.62 1.66 5.87
N LEU A 411 -10.03 2.14 6.97
CA LEU A 411 -10.22 1.53 8.29
C LEU A 411 -11.65 1.69 8.79
N ASP A 412 -12.29 2.83 8.56
CA ASP A 412 -13.70 3.06 8.93
C ASP A 412 -14.65 2.17 8.10
N PHE A 413 -14.33 1.97 6.82
CA PHE A 413 -15.04 1.01 5.96
C PHE A 413 -14.92 -0.42 6.48
N GLN A 414 -13.69 -0.89 6.72
CA GLN A 414 -13.43 -2.24 7.27
C GLN A 414 -14.15 -2.46 8.60
N ARG A 415 -14.15 -1.44 9.48
CA ARG A 415 -14.89 -1.47 10.75
C ARG A 415 -16.39 -1.61 10.51
N SER A 416 -16.97 -0.86 9.57
CA SER A 416 -18.40 -0.92 9.25
C SER A 416 -18.81 -2.30 8.72
N VAL A 417 -17.98 -2.89 7.85
CA VAL A 417 -18.14 -4.26 7.36
C VAL A 417 -18.06 -5.28 8.50
N GLN A 418 -17.08 -5.15 9.40
CA GLN A 418 -16.92 -6.05 10.55
C GLN A 418 -18.16 -6.05 11.46
N PHE A 419 -18.79 -4.88 11.66
CA PHE A 419 -20.03 -4.75 12.43
C PHE A 419 -21.31 -5.05 11.63
N ARG A 420 -21.18 -5.46 10.36
CA ARG A 420 -22.29 -5.74 9.44
C ARG A 420 -23.22 -4.54 9.23
N ASP A 421 -22.68 -3.34 9.28
CA ASP A 421 -23.40 -2.09 9.04
C ASP A 421 -23.18 -1.66 7.58
N GLY A 422 -24.03 -2.19 6.69
CA GLY A 422 -23.94 -1.96 5.25
C GLY A 422 -24.17 -0.50 4.84
N ASP A 423 -25.09 0.20 5.53
CA ASP A 423 -25.41 1.60 5.25
C ASP A 423 -24.22 2.50 5.58
N ARG A 424 -23.54 2.28 6.72
CA ARG A 424 -22.30 3.01 7.04
C ARG A 424 -21.15 2.67 6.12
N ALA A 425 -21.02 1.42 5.70
CA ALA A 425 -20.01 1.02 4.74
C ALA A 425 -20.21 1.74 3.40
N LEU A 426 -21.45 1.80 2.90
CA LEU A 426 -21.80 2.54 1.69
C LEU A 426 -21.54 4.04 1.83
N ALA A 427 -21.98 4.67 2.92
CA ALA A 427 -21.72 6.08 3.18
C ALA A 427 -20.22 6.40 3.23
N THR A 428 -19.39 5.47 3.73
CA THR A 428 -17.93 5.61 3.73
C THR A 428 -17.36 5.56 2.30
N VAL A 429 -17.86 4.67 1.45
CA VAL A 429 -17.46 4.59 0.03
C VAL A 429 -17.85 5.87 -0.72
N GLU A 430 -19.06 6.38 -0.51
CA GLU A 430 -19.50 7.66 -1.10
C GLU A 430 -18.62 8.82 -0.64
N GLU A 431 -18.24 8.84 0.63
CA GLU A 431 -17.33 9.84 1.18
C GLU A 431 -15.93 9.75 0.55
N VAL A 432 -15.43 8.54 0.29
CA VAL A 432 -14.17 8.34 -0.46
C VAL A 432 -14.32 8.87 -1.88
N LYS A 433 -15.41 8.55 -2.60
CA LYS A 433 -15.67 9.10 -3.95
C LYS A 433 -15.75 10.62 -3.95
N ARG A 434 -16.29 11.24 -2.90
CA ARG A 434 -16.36 12.71 -2.78
C ARG A 434 -14.99 13.35 -2.54
N ARG A 435 -14.11 12.71 -1.75
CA ARG A 435 -12.75 13.20 -1.47
C ARG A 435 -11.77 12.89 -2.59
N PHE A 436 -11.95 11.75 -3.26
CA PHE A 436 -11.12 11.22 -4.34
C PHE A 436 -12.01 11.00 -5.56
N PRO A 437 -12.36 12.08 -6.30
CA PRO A 437 -13.37 12.04 -7.35
C PRO A 437 -12.94 11.27 -8.60
N THR A 438 -11.64 11.12 -8.85
CA THR A 438 -11.11 10.47 -10.05
C THR A 438 -10.18 9.31 -9.71
N THR A 439 -9.88 8.50 -10.73
CA THR A 439 -8.96 7.36 -10.66
C THR A 439 -7.49 7.76 -10.58
N GLU A 440 -7.17 9.06 -10.62
CA GLU A 440 -5.79 9.57 -10.51
C GLU A 440 -5.17 9.25 -9.14
N HIS A 441 -5.98 9.04 -8.11
CA HIS A 441 -5.53 8.60 -6.80
C HIS A 441 -6.12 7.22 -6.48
N ARG A 442 -5.26 6.27 -6.08
CA ARG A 442 -5.62 4.86 -5.87
C ARG A 442 -6.81 4.63 -4.94
N CYS A 443 -6.99 5.50 -3.94
CA CYS A 443 -8.11 5.39 -3.00
C CYS A 443 -9.48 5.28 -3.68
N HIS A 444 -9.66 5.93 -4.84
CA HIS A 444 -10.88 5.84 -5.62
C HIS A 444 -11.16 4.40 -6.07
N ASN A 445 -10.20 3.79 -6.78
CA ASN A 445 -10.33 2.41 -7.27
C ASN A 445 -10.42 1.42 -6.12
N LEU A 446 -9.64 1.62 -5.06
CA LEU A 446 -9.67 0.76 -3.88
C LEU A 446 -11.06 0.73 -3.23
N ALA A 447 -11.72 1.88 -3.09
CA ALA A 447 -13.07 1.93 -2.54
C ALA A 447 -14.10 1.23 -3.44
N VAL A 448 -13.97 1.39 -4.76
CA VAL A 448 -14.82 0.70 -5.75
C VAL A 448 -14.63 -0.81 -5.66
N GLU A 449 -13.39 -1.29 -5.64
CA GLU A 449 -13.05 -2.72 -5.52
C GLU A 449 -13.57 -3.33 -4.22
N GLN A 450 -13.37 -2.63 -3.10
CA GLN A 450 -13.87 -3.07 -1.79
C GLN A 450 -15.40 -3.14 -1.77
N ALA A 451 -16.08 -2.14 -2.30
CA ALA A 451 -17.54 -2.15 -2.37
C ALA A 451 -18.07 -3.33 -3.20
N LEU A 452 -17.46 -3.61 -4.35
CA LEU A 452 -17.79 -4.76 -5.19
C LEU A 452 -17.51 -6.09 -4.47
N GLN A 453 -16.37 -6.20 -3.78
CA GLN A 453 -15.98 -7.40 -3.04
C GLN A 453 -17.01 -7.79 -1.96
N TYR A 454 -17.60 -6.80 -1.28
CA TYR A 454 -18.60 -7.01 -0.23
C TYR A 454 -20.05 -6.94 -0.74
N GLY A 455 -20.27 -6.78 -2.05
CA GLY A 455 -21.60 -6.75 -2.67
C GLY A 455 -22.45 -5.55 -2.27
N LEU A 456 -21.81 -4.40 -2.01
CA LEU A 456 -22.53 -3.14 -1.74
C LEU A 456 -23.10 -2.57 -3.05
N PRO A 457 -24.30 -1.95 -3.01
CA PRO A 457 -24.86 -1.27 -4.18
C PRO A 457 -23.99 -0.05 -4.53
N MET A 458 -23.60 0.08 -5.80
CA MET A 458 -22.65 1.11 -6.28
C MET A 458 -23.29 2.21 -7.11
#